data_AF-A0A9X2BGU4-F1
#
_entry.id   AF-A0A9X2BGU4-F1
#
_cell.length_a   1.000
_cell.length_b   1.000
_cell.length_c   1.000
_cell.angle_alpha   90.00
_cell.angle_beta   90.00
_cell.angle_gamma   90.00
#
_symmetry.space_group_name_H-M   'P 1'
#
loop_
_entity.id
_entity.type
_entity.pdbx_description
1 polymer ?
#
loop_
_entity_poly.entity_id
_entity_poly.type
_entity_poly.pdbx_seq_one_letter_code
_entity_poly.pdbx_strand_id
1 'polypeptide(L)'
;MKIRKIRYLFQSGIAKFSLLRSFFTIYRIEVSANILLLSFLQFTSRYMRLAVMFIPIKIFLLLASDFLVPDLLSGLLDKRGYIVFLLSFTVFIYIVNIVQQIFFSRLEKKQDTLIEVYVNKGNDNLPKKLLFKNIKPTYKLISDLMTISCTLVLFYFISPYYAYTFLFSMVLYSMVIEYVAFTDNRYAFLDKLGVDPKQIVEISSSLLYLFLLVMLFFVYTYIPFPIHNAILLLFGSRIVVAAVKGYLISANKLLENDKRYNNLNGQ
;
A
#
# COMPACT_ATOMS: atom_id res chain seq x y z
N MET A 1 -21.41 -17.73 -21.02
CA MET A 1 -20.43 -16.61 -21.15
C MET A 1 -19.98 -16.01 -19.80
N LYS A 2 -20.81 -15.94 -18.74
CA LYS A 2 -20.46 -15.32 -17.44
C LYS A 2 -19.42 -16.10 -16.58
N ILE A 3 -19.43 -17.44 -16.60
CA ILE A 3 -18.52 -18.27 -15.78
C ILE A 3 -17.05 -18.19 -16.23
N ARG A 4 -16.79 -18.05 -17.54
CA ARG A 4 -15.42 -17.92 -18.08
C ARG A 4 -14.73 -16.64 -17.59
N LYS A 5 -15.48 -15.55 -17.37
CA LYS A 5 -14.93 -14.25 -16.92
C LYS A 5 -14.44 -14.29 -15.48
N ILE A 6 -15.20 -14.94 -14.59
CA ILE A 6 -14.79 -15.11 -13.18
C ILE A 6 -13.54 -15.99 -13.10
N ARG A 7 -13.49 -17.09 -13.87
CA ARG A 7 -12.32 -17.97 -13.92
C ARG A 7 -11.04 -17.24 -14.35
N TYR A 8 -11.15 -16.31 -15.31
CA TYR A 8 -10.02 -15.49 -15.76
C TYR A 8 -9.44 -14.61 -14.65
N LEU A 9 -10.30 -13.94 -13.85
CA LEU A 9 -9.84 -13.10 -12.74
C LEU A 9 -9.06 -13.90 -11.70
N PHE A 10 -9.54 -15.10 -11.36
CA PHE A 10 -8.82 -16.01 -10.44
C PHE A 10 -7.49 -16.49 -11.04
N GLN A 11 -7.47 -16.88 -12.32
CA GLN A 11 -6.25 -17.30 -13.00
C GLN A 11 -5.20 -16.17 -13.10
N SER A 12 -5.63 -14.93 -13.39
CA SER A 12 -4.77 -13.74 -13.36
C SER A 12 -4.16 -13.53 -11.98
N GLY A 13 -4.97 -13.62 -10.92
CA GLY A 13 -4.48 -13.49 -9.54
C GLY A 13 -3.43 -14.54 -9.16
N ILE A 14 -3.65 -15.81 -9.52
CA ILE A 14 -2.71 -16.90 -9.26
C ILE A 14 -1.39 -16.67 -10.02
N ALA A 15 -1.46 -16.27 -11.30
CA ALA A 15 -0.27 -15.99 -12.10
C ALA A 15 0.55 -14.82 -11.54
N LYS A 16 -0.11 -13.75 -11.08
CA LYS A 16 0.57 -12.61 -10.42
C LYS A 16 1.30 -13.04 -9.14
N PHE A 17 0.68 -13.92 -8.35
CA PHE A 17 1.29 -14.44 -7.13
C PHE A 17 2.47 -15.39 -7.42
N SER A 18 2.37 -16.24 -8.43
CA SER A 18 3.48 -17.12 -8.83
C SER A 18 4.67 -16.31 -9.36
N LEU A 19 4.42 -15.28 -10.16
CA LEU A 19 5.46 -14.37 -10.65
C LEU A 19 6.14 -13.62 -9.51
N LEU A 20 5.36 -13.09 -8.56
CA LEU A 20 5.91 -12.45 -7.37
C LEU A 20 6.84 -13.41 -6.59
N ARG A 21 6.40 -14.65 -6.39
CA ARG A 21 7.20 -15.68 -5.71
C ARG A 21 8.49 -15.97 -6.47
N SER A 22 8.43 -16.10 -7.79
CA SER A 22 9.61 -16.34 -8.64
C SER A 22 10.62 -15.20 -8.53
N PHE A 23 10.20 -13.95 -8.78
CA PHE A 23 11.07 -12.79 -8.65
C PHE A 23 11.63 -12.64 -7.23
N PHE A 24 10.82 -12.86 -6.20
CA PHE A 24 11.28 -12.83 -4.82
C PHE A 24 12.40 -13.84 -4.56
N THR A 25 12.25 -15.07 -5.05
CA THR A 25 13.28 -16.12 -4.94
C THR A 25 14.56 -15.70 -5.65
N ILE A 26 14.47 -15.25 -6.90
CA ILE A 26 15.63 -14.81 -7.69
C ILE A 26 16.39 -13.70 -6.97
N TYR A 27 15.68 -12.65 -6.54
CA TYR A 27 16.34 -11.53 -5.90
C TYR A 27 16.92 -11.89 -4.53
N ARG A 28 16.22 -12.68 -3.72
CA ARG A 28 16.68 -13.03 -2.37
C ARG A 28 17.82 -14.05 -2.38
N ILE A 29 17.70 -15.08 -3.21
CA ILE A 29 18.62 -16.23 -3.22
C ILE A 29 19.77 -15.99 -4.20
N GLU A 30 19.47 -15.60 -5.43
CA GLU A 30 20.48 -15.52 -6.48
C GLU A 30 21.21 -14.16 -6.50
N VAL A 31 20.46 -13.06 -6.39
CA VAL A 31 21.05 -11.70 -6.40
C VAL A 31 21.52 -11.27 -5.01
N SER A 32 21.08 -11.95 -3.95
CA SER A 32 21.32 -11.55 -2.54
C SER A 32 20.84 -10.12 -2.24
N ALA A 33 19.77 -9.68 -2.91
CA ALA A 33 19.17 -8.38 -2.74
C ALA A 33 18.30 -8.31 -1.47
N ASN A 34 18.40 -7.21 -0.74
CA ASN A 34 17.68 -6.96 0.52
C ASN A 34 16.24 -6.47 0.30
N ILE A 35 15.44 -7.25 -0.44
CA ILE A 35 14.05 -6.89 -0.80
C ILE A 35 13.16 -6.73 0.43
N LEU A 36 13.26 -7.62 1.42
CA LEU A 36 12.43 -7.55 2.62
C LEU A 36 12.70 -6.27 3.41
N LEU A 37 13.97 -5.87 3.54
CA LEU A 37 14.35 -4.64 4.23
C LEU A 37 13.82 -3.41 3.50
N LEU A 38 13.95 -3.34 2.18
CA LEU A 38 13.36 -2.26 1.37
C LEU A 38 11.84 -2.20 1.51
N SER A 39 11.18 -3.36 1.47
CA SER A 39 9.72 -3.47 1.60
C SER A 39 9.26 -2.98 2.98
N PHE A 40 9.98 -3.38 4.04
CA PHE A 40 9.71 -2.98 5.41
C PHE A 40 9.93 -1.48 5.62
N LEU A 41 11.04 -0.92 5.12
CA LEU A 41 11.31 0.53 5.17
C LEU A 41 10.24 1.31 4.41
N GLN A 42 9.81 0.84 3.24
CA GLN A 42 8.74 1.53 2.52
C GLN A 42 7.41 1.45 3.30
N PHE A 43 7.14 0.32 3.95
CA PHE A 43 5.96 0.10 4.77
C PHE A 43 5.96 1.05 5.99
N THR A 44 7.00 1.04 6.80
CA THR A 44 7.09 1.88 8.01
C THR A 44 7.09 3.37 7.67
N SER A 45 7.66 3.79 6.53
CA SER A 45 7.61 5.19 6.10
C SER A 45 6.19 5.72 5.88
N ARG A 46 5.23 4.86 5.54
CA ARG A 46 3.82 5.25 5.37
C ARG A 46 3.16 5.50 6.71
N TYR A 47 3.42 4.63 7.69
CA TYR A 47 2.90 4.76 9.04
C TYR A 47 3.54 5.93 9.80
N MET A 48 4.84 6.20 9.61
CA MET A 48 5.46 7.40 10.17
C MET A 48 4.81 8.67 9.62
N ARG A 49 4.56 8.73 8.30
CA ARG A 49 3.82 9.85 7.69
C ARG A 49 2.40 9.99 8.24
N LEU A 50 1.70 8.88 8.46
CA LEU A 50 0.39 8.90 9.13
C LEU A 50 0.50 9.48 10.54
N ALA A 51 1.44 8.99 11.34
CA ALA A 51 1.63 9.43 12.71
C ALA A 51 1.95 10.93 12.79
N VAL A 52 2.83 11.42 11.91
CA VAL A 52 3.19 12.85 11.80
C VAL A 52 1.98 13.72 11.46
N MET A 53 1.00 13.21 10.69
CA MET A 53 -0.25 13.95 10.43
C MET A 53 -1.28 13.80 11.55
N PHE A 54 -1.40 12.61 12.13
CA PHE A 54 -2.43 12.28 13.12
C PHE A 54 -2.15 12.88 14.50
N ILE A 55 -0.90 12.85 14.98
CA ILE A 55 -0.57 13.33 16.33
C ILE A 55 -0.86 14.82 16.52
N PRO A 56 -0.49 15.73 15.59
CA PRO A 56 -0.87 17.14 15.69
C PRO A 56 -2.39 17.34 15.75
N ILE A 57 -3.15 16.62 14.92
CA ILE A 57 -4.62 16.68 14.96
C ILE A 57 -5.15 16.22 16.31
N LYS A 58 -4.59 15.13 16.86
CA LYS A 58 -4.96 14.65 18.20
C LYS A 58 -4.65 15.69 19.28
N ILE A 59 -3.51 16.37 19.20
CA ILE A 59 -3.15 17.47 20.11
C ILE A 59 -4.17 18.60 20.01
N PHE A 60 -4.53 19.04 18.78
CA PHE A 60 -5.53 20.08 18.59
C PHE A 60 -6.90 19.69 19.15
N LEU A 61 -7.32 18.44 18.97
CA LEU A 61 -8.56 17.94 19.55
C LEU A 61 -8.51 17.93 21.08
N LEU A 62 -7.39 17.54 21.68
CA LEU A 62 -7.21 17.59 23.14
C LEU A 62 -7.21 19.02 23.67
N LEU A 63 -6.65 19.98 22.93
CA LEU A 63 -6.68 21.40 23.29
C LEU A 63 -8.09 21.99 23.17
N ALA A 64 -8.82 21.64 22.10
CA ALA A 64 -10.13 22.20 21.79
C ALA A 64 -11.29 21.62 22.60
N SER A 65 -11.07 20.50 23.30
CA SER A 65 -12.10 19.82 24.06
C SER A 65 -11.76 19.75 25.55
N ASP A 66 -12.81 19.65 26.37
CA ASP A 66 -12.70 19.29 27.79
C ASP A 66 -12.42 17.79 27.99
N PHE A 67 -12.06 17.04 26.94
CA PHE A 67 -11.78 15.61 27.05
C PHE A 67 -10.62 15.35 28.02
N LEU A 68 -10.91 14.48 28.99
CA LEU A 68 -9.97 13.94 29.95
C LEU A 68 -8.86 13.15 29.26
N VAL A 69 -7.64 13.25 29.78
CA VAL A 69 -6.52 12.36 29.44
C VAL A 69 -7.01 10.92 29.60
N PRO A 70 -6.67 9.98 28.69
CA PRO A 70 -7.06 8.58 28.85
C PRO A 70 -6.73 8.06 30.27
N ASP A 71 -7.67 7.37 30.92
CA ASP A 71 -7.58 6.97 32.34
C ASP A 71 -6.29 6.19 32.70
N LEU A 72 -5.63 5.57 31.72
CA LEU A 72 -4.34 4.90 31.93
C LEU A 72 -3.16 5.85 32.26
N LEU A 73 -3.27 7.13 31.91
CA LEU A 73 -2.22 8.15 32.09
C LEU A 73 -2.62 9.28 33.03
N SER A 74 -3.87 9.32 33.48
CA SER A 74 -4.39 10.35 34.37
C SER A 74 -3.67 10.40 35.73
N GLY A 75 -3.04 9.28 36.15
CA GLY A 75 -2.20 9.23 37.35
C GLY A 75 -0.74 9.64 37.17
N LEU A 76 -0.25 9.81 35.92
CA LEU A 76 1.18 10.04 35.62
C LEU A 76 1.46 11.41 34.98
N LEU A 77 0.53 11.92 34.18
CA LEU A 77 0.71 13.18 33.45
C LEU A 77 -0.58 13.99 33.43
N ASP A 78 -0.48 15.26 33.86
CA ASP A 78 -1.53 16.25 33.61
C ASP A 78 -1.67 16.51 32.10
N LYS A 79 -2.81 17.07 31.67
CA LYS A 79 -3.15 17.36 30.26
C LYS A 79 -2.01 18.08 29.52
N ARG A 80 -1.36 19.04 30.18
CA ARG A 80 -0.19 19.76 29.64
C ARG A 80 1.01 18.85 29.41
N GLY A 81 1.32 17.97 30.37
CA GLY A 81 2.41 17.00 30.26
C GLY A 81 2.18 16.00 29.12
N TYR A 82 0.94 15.54 28.94
CA TYR A 82 0.57 14.66 27.83
C TYR A 82 0.75 15.34 26.46
N ILE A 83 0.38 16.61 26.34
CA ILE A 83 0.58 17.40 25.10
C ILE A 83 2.07 17.58 24.79
N VAL A 84 2.88 17.95 25.78
CA VAL A 84 4.34 18.09 25.62
C VAL A 84 4.97 16.76 25.20
N PHE A 85 4.54 15.65 25.80
CA PHE A 85 4.98 14.32 25.41
C PHE A 85 4.64 14.01 23.94
N LEU A 86 3.40 14.25 23.51
CA LEU A 86 2.98 14.03 22.12
C LEU A 86 3.76 14.91 21.12
N LEU A 87 4.06 16.17 21.49
CA LEU A 87 4.88 17.07 20.67
C LEU A 87 6.32 16.54 20.52
N SER A 88 6.97 16.21 21.63
CA SER A 88 8.32 15.63 21.64
C SER A 88 8.38 14.33 20.84
N PHE A 89 7.36 13.48 20.98
CA PHE A 89 7.23 12.24 20.22
C PHE A 89 7.05 12.49 18.72
N THR A 90 6.31 13.54 18.34
CA THR A 90 6.16 13.94 16.92
C THR A 90 7.48 14.38 16.31
N VAL A 91 8.26 15.21 17.03
CA VAL A 91 9.60 15.64 16.60
C VAL A 91 10.51 14.41 16.42
N PHE A 92 10.50 13.50 17.39
CA PHE A 92 11.27 12.26 17.30
C PHE A 92 10.89 11.42 16.06
N ILE A 93 9.59 11.16 15.85
CA ILE A 93 9.13 10.41 14.66
C ILE A 93 9.57 11.11 13.37
N TYR A 94 9.51 12.44 13.32
CA TYR A 94 9.90 13.20 12.15
C TYR A 94 11.39 13.04 11.81
N ILE A 95 12.26 13.12 12.82
CA ILE A 95 13.69 12.87 12.66
C ILE A 95 13.94 11.43 12.17
N VAL A 96 13.32 10.44 12.81
CA VAL A 96 13.45 9.03 12.39
C VAL A 96 12.99 8.84 10.94
N ASN A 97 11.88 9.47 10.53
CA ASN A 97 11.38 9.41 9.16
C ASN A 97 12.37 10.00 8.14
N ILE A 98 13.06 11.10 8.47
CA ILE A 98 14.12 11.67 7.62
C ILE A 98 15.28 10.70 7.48
N VAL A 99 15.79 10.18 8.60
CA VAL A 99 16.91 9.21 8.61
C VAL A 99 16.55 7.99 7.78
N GLN A 100 15.33 7.49 7.93
CA GLN A 100 14.82 6.36 7.19
C GLN A 100 14.76 6.61 5.68
N GLN A 101 14.36 7.81 5.22
CA GLN A 101 14.35 8.16 3.80
C GLN A 101 15.76 8.18 3.19
N ILE A 102 16.73 8.72 3.93
CA ILE A 102 18.14 8.71 3.52
C ILE A 102 18.66 7.28 3.42
N PHE A 103 18.37 6.45 4.42
CA PHE A 103 18.78 5.05 4.45
C PHE A 103 18.15 4.23 3.32
N PHE A 104 16.86 4.44 3.05
CA PHE A 104 16.15 3.81 1.94
C PHE A 104 16.80 4.13 0.59
N SER A 105 17.10 5.40 0.32
CA SER A 105 17.76 5.83 -0.93
C SER A 105 19.14 5.18 -1.12
N ARG A 106 19.94 5.09 -0.04
CA ARG A 106 21.24 4.41 -0.08
C ARG A 106 21.10 2.91 -0.35
N LEU A 107 20.11 2.25 0.26
CA LEU A 107 19.86 0.83 0.05
C LEU A 107 19.36 0.51 -1.36
N GLU A 108 18.49 1.35 -1.94
CA GLU A 108 17.99 1.19 -3.31
C GLU A 108 19.17 1.19 -4.29
N LYS A 109 20.08 2.17 -4.18
CA LYS A 109 21.31 2.24 -5.00
C LYS A 109 22.23 1.02 -4.81
N LYS A 110 22.32 0.49 -3.57
CA LYS A 110 23.10 -0.73 -3.31
C LYS A 110 22.49 -1.97 -3.97
N GLN A 111 21.17 -2.01 -4.18
CA GLN A 111 20.56 -3.14 -4.90
C GLN A 111 20.87 -3.05 -6.40
N ASP A 112 20.87 -1.85 -6.96
CA ASP A 112 21.24 -1.63 -8.35
C ASP A 112 22.64 -2.18 -8.63
N THR A 113 23.62 -1.87 -7.78
CA THR A 113 24.99 -2.40 -7.93
C THR A 113 25.08 -3.91 -7.77
N LEU A 114 24.29 -4.52 -6.87
CA LEU A 114 24.24 -5.97 -6.71
C LEU A 114 23.67 -6.67 -7.95
N ILE A 115 22.64 -6.11 -8.60
CA ILE A 115 22.12 -6.63 -9.86
C ILE A 115 23.19 -6.53 -10.96
N GLU A 116 23.94 -5.43 -11.03
CA GLU A 116 25.03 -5.31 -12.02
C GLU A 116 26.09 -6.38 -11.84
N VAL A 117 26.53 -6.63 -10.59
CA VAL A 117 27.51 -7.66 -10.28
C VAL A 117 26.98 -9.05 -10.63
N TYR A 118 25.71 -9.35 -10.34
CA TYR A 118 25.08 -10.63 -10.66
C TYR A 118 25.07 -10.88 -12.18
N VAL A 119 24.66 -9.89 -12.98
CA VAL A 119 24.64 -10.01 -14.45
C VAL A 119 26.06 -10.15 -15.02
N ASN A 120 27.01 -9.35 -14.53
CA ASN A 120 28.39 -9.37 -15.03
C ASN A 120 29.13 -10.68 -14.71
N LYS A 121 28.61 -11.51 -13.79
CA LYS A 121 29.13 -12.84 -13.48
C LYS A 121 28.68 -13.94 -14.46
N GLY A 122 27.93 -13.59 -15.52
CA GLY A 122 27.48 -14.54 -16.54
C GLY A 122 26.32 -15.43 -16.11
N ASN A 123 25.56 -15.04 -15.07
CA ASN A 123 24.32 -15.71 -14.71
C ASN A 123 23.20 -15.24 -15.64
N ASP A 124 23.05 -15.94 -16.77
CA ASP A 124 22.16 -15.58 -17.89
C ASP A 124 20.68 -16.00 -17.70
N ASN A 125 20.26 -16.37 -16.48
CA ASN A 125 18.89 -16.86 -16.24
C ASN A 125 17.81 -15.81 -16.62
N LEU A 126 18.08 -14.52 -16.45
CA LEU A 126 17.18 -13.43 -16.85
C LEU A 126 17.97 -12.21 -17.34
N PRO A 127 17.47 -11.48 -18.36
CA PRO A 127 18.18 -10.34 -18.89
C PRO A 127 18.25 -9.19 -17.88
N LYS A 128 19.41 -8.51 -17.84
CA LYS A 128 19.68 -7.32 -17.01
C LYS A 128 18.49 -6.36 -16.97
N LYS A 129 17.94 -6.01 -18.14
CA LYS A 129 16.83 -5.06 -18.30
C LYS A 129 15.57 -5.48 -17.55
N LEU A 130 15.28 -6.78 -17.45
CA LEU A 130 14.12 -7.31 -16.73
C LEU A 130 14.35 -7.23 -15.22
N LEU A 131 15.54 -7.61 -14.74
CA LEU A 131 15.91 -7.54 -13.33
C LEU A 131 15.86 -6.11 -12.78
N PHE A 132 16.38 -5.13 -13.51
CA PHE A 132 16.31 -3.72 -13.10
C PHE A 132 14.87 -3.18 -13.10
N LYS A 133 14.05 -3.60 -14.08
CA LYS A 133 12.66 -3.14 -14.17
C LYS A 133 11.75 -3.72 -13.09
N ASN A 134 12.06 -4.93 -12.59
CA ASN A 134 11.17 -5.67 -11.69
C ASN A 134 11.54 -5.58 -10.21
N ILE A 135 12.74 -5.15 -9.83
CA ILE A 135 13.12 -5.07 -8.41
C ILE A 135 12.23 -4.10 -7.64
N LYS A 136 11.96 -2.92 -8.23
CA LYS A 136 11.12 -1.88 -7.64
C LYS A 136 9.65 -2.26 -7.52
N PRO A 137 8.99 -2.77 -8.58
CA PRO A 137 7.68 -3.37 -8.46
C PRO A 137 7.60 -4.47 -7.39
N THR A 138 8.64 -5.31 -7.26
CA THR A 138 8.65 -6.43 -6.31
C THR A 138 8.64 -5.97 -4.86
N TYR A 139 9.60 -5.14 -4.42
CA TYR A 139 9.62 -4.67 -3.03
C TYR A 139 8.42 -3.77 -2.71
N LYS A 140 7.92 -3.01 -3.70
CA LYS A 140 6.75 -2.16 -3.53
C LYS A 140 5.49 -2.97 -3.32
N LEU A 141 5.30 -4.05 -4.08
CA LEU A 141 4.15 -4.93 -3.94
C LEU A 141 4.12 -5.61 -2.56
N ILE A 142 5.27 -6.09 -2.07
CA ILE A 142 5.39 -6.65 -0.72
C ILE A 142 5.05 -5.59 0.34
N SER A 143 5.60 -4.38 0.21
CA SER A 143 5.28 -3.25 1.09
C SER A 143 3.79 -2.89 1.09
N ASP A 144 3.15 -2.92 -0.08
CA ASP A 144 1.71 -2.68 -0.25
C ASP A 144 0.89 -3.76 0.48
N LEU A 145 1.25 -5.04 0.33
CA LEU A 145 0.60 -6.14 1.04
C LEU A 145 0.74 -6.01 2.57
N MET A 146 1.93 -5.70 3.07
CA MET A 146 2.15 -5.45 4.51
C MET A 146 1.28 -4.28 5.01
N THR A 147 1.16 -3.22 4.21
CA THR A 147 0.34 -2.06 4.53
C THR A 147 -1.14 -2.44 4.64
N ILE A 148 -1.66 -3.17 3.65
CA ILE A 148 -3.06 -3.62 3.62
C ILE A 148 -3.37 -4.49 4.84
N SER A 149 -2.56 -5.52 5.08
CA SER A 149 -2.79 -6.46 6.18
C SER A 149 -2.73 -5.79 7.55
N CYS A 150 -1.70 -4.96 7.79
CA CYS A 150 -1.55 -4.27 9.07
C CYS A 150 -2.69 -3.28 9.34
N THR A 151 -3.10 -2.49 8.35
CA THR A 151 -4.21 -1.55 8.56
C THR A 151 -5.54 -2.27 8.75
N LEU A 152 -5.75 -3.41 8.09
CA LEU A 152 -6.99 -4.17 8.24
C LEU A 152 -7.11 -4.76 9.64
N VAL A 153 -6.01 -5.25 10.22
CA VAL A 153 -5.94 -5.65 11.62
C VAL A 153 -6.24 -4.47 12.54
N LEU A 154 -5.65 -3.30 12.28
CA LEU A 154 -5.92 -2.08 13.04
C LEU A 154 -7.40 -1.68 12.97
N PHE A 155 -8.03 -1.76 11.80
CA PHE A 155 -9.45 -1.47 11.64
C PHE A 155 -10.32 -2.43 12.42
N TYR A 156 -9.99 -3.73 12.41
CA TYR A 156 -10.74 -4.73 13.15
C TYR A 156 -10.74 -4.45 14.65
N PHE A 157 -9.61 -4.01 15.21
CA PHE A 157 -9.52 -3.63 16.62
C PHE A 157 -10.26 -2.34 16.98
N ILE A 158 -10.40 -1.39 16.05
CA ILE A 158 -11.12 -0.14 16.29
C ILE A 158 -12.62 -0.30 16.08
N SER A 159 -13.01 -0.89 14.95
CA SER A 159 -14.40 -1.13 14.57
C SER A 159 -14.48 -2.31 13.60
N PRO A 160 -14.91 -3.50 14.07
CA PRO A 160 -14.99 -4.69 13.22
C PRO A 160 -15.99 -4.50 12.07
N TYR A 161 -17.09 -3.78 12.31
CA TYR A 161 -18.08 -3.44 11.28
C TYR A 161 -17.46 -2.60 10.15
N TYR A 162 -16.67 -1.59 10.50
CA TYR A 162 -15.92 -0.82 9.50
C TYR A 162 -14.90 -1.70 8.77
N ALA A 163 -14.17 -2.57 9.47
CA ALA A 163 -13.20 -3.47 8.86
C ALA A 163 -13.83 -4.41 7.80
N TYR A 164 -15.00 -4.99 8.08
CA TYR A 164 -15.69 -5.86 7.13
C TYR A 164 -16.22 -5.11 5.91
N THR A 165 -16.89 -3.97 6.12
CA THR A 165 -17.38 -3.13 5.02
C THR A 165 -16.23 -2.64 4.15
N PHE A 166 -15.12 -2.25 4.77
CA PHE A 166 -13.90 -1.85 4.10
C PHE A 166 -13.29 -3.00 3.27
N LEU A 167 -13.12 -4.19 3.85
CA LEU A 167 -12.60 -5.37 3.16
C LEU A 167 -13.45 -5.71 1.92
N PHE A 168 -14.78 -5.75 2.09
CA PHE A 168 -15.71 -6.04 1.00
C PHE A 168 -15.60 -5.01 -0.14
N SER A 169 -15.55 -3.73 0.22
CA SER A 169 -15.39 -2.63 -0.74
C SER A 169 -14.07 -2.74 -1.51
N MET A 170 -12.99 -3.14 -0.85
CA MET A 170 -11.67 -3.33 -1.47
C MET A 170 -11.62 -4.51 -2.43
N VAL A 171 -12.28 -5.63 -2.08
CA VAL A 171 -12.39 -6.79 -2.97
C VAL A 171 -13.19 -6.42 -4.22
N LEU A 172 -14.35 -5.78 -4.06
CA LEU A 172 -15.17 -5.31 -5.18
C LEU A 172 -14.40 -4.33 -6.06
N TYR A 173 -13.73 -3.35 -5.45
CA TYR A 173 -12.90 -2.39 -6.17
C TYR A 173 -11.82 -3.08 -6.99
N SER A 174 -11.09 -4.02 -6.38
CA SER A 174 -10.01 -4.74 -7.06
C SER A 174 -10.53 -5.54 -8.25
N MET A 175 -11.69 -6.21 -8.11
CA MET A 175 -12.33 -6.93 -9.20
C MET A 175 -12.77 -6.00 -10.34
N VAL A 176 -13.41 -4.88 -10.02
CA VAL A 176 -13.88 -3.90 -11.00
C VAL A 176 -12.68 -3.31 -11.76
N ILE A 177 -11.61 -2.94 -11.08
CA ILE A 177 -10.44 -2.35 -11.72
C ILE A 177 -9.65 -3.36 -12.54
N GLU A 178 -9.49 -4.59 -12.05
CA GLU A 178 -8.89 -5.68 -12.82
C GLU A 178 -9.63 -5.86 -14.16
N TYR A 179 -10.97 -5.82 -14.13
CA TYR A 179 -11.80 -5.94 -15.33
C TYR A 179 -11.72 -4.70 -16.22
N VAL A 180 -11.94 -3.51 -15.67
CA VAL A 180 -12.09 -2.26 -16.45
C VAL A 180 -10.76 -1.75 -17.00
N ALA A 181 -9.68 -1.83 -16.22
CA ALA A 181 -8.41 -1.17 -16.53
C ALA A 181 -7.37 -2.11 -17.15
N PHE A 182 -7.45 -3.43 -16.87
CA PHE A 182 -6.38 -4.37 -17.19
C PHE A 182 -6.79 -5.55 -18.08
N THR A 183 -8.04 -5.60 -18.56
CA THR A 183 -8.43 -6.56 -19.62
C THR A 183 -8.61 -5.88 -20.97
N ASP A 184 -8.42 -6.65 -22.04
CA ASP A 184 -8.64 -6.21 -23.42
C ASP A 184 -10.12 -5.89 -23.72
N ASN A 185 -11.03 -6.25 -22.82
CA ASN A 185 -12.44 -5.84 -22.86
C ASN A 185 -12.64 -4.43 -22.27
N ARG A 186 -11.69 -3.54 -22.53
CA ARG A 186 -11.80 -2.14 -22.13
C ARG A 186 -13.07 -1.59 -22.76
N TYR A 187 -13.90 -0.91 -21.98
CA TYR A 187 -15.14 -0.37 -22.50
C TYR A 187 -14.79 0.58 -23.67
N ALA A 188 -15.44 0.39 -24.83
CA ALA A 188 -15.18 1.18 -26.02
C ALA A 188 -15.26 2.71 -25.77
N PHE A 189 -15.99 3.13 -24.75
CA PHE A 189 -16.02 4.52 -24.27
C PHE A 189 -14.69 5.01 -23.69
N LEU A 190 -13.98 4.19 -22.90
CA LEU A 190 -12.69 4.54 -22.31
C LEU A 190 -11.59 4.65 -23.37
N ASP A 191 -11.65 3.81 -24.39
CA ASP A 191 -10.73 3.88 -25.53
C ASP A 191 -11.02 5.11 -26.41
N LYS A 192 -12.28 5.47 -26.59
CA LYS A 192 -12.68 6.72 -27.28
C LYS A 192 -12.22 7.98 -26.54
N LEU A 193 -12.13 7.93 -25.21
CA LEU A 193 -11.64 9.05 -24.40
C LEU A 193 -10.10 9.14 -24.32
N GLY A 194 -9.37 8.15 -24.83
CA GLY A 194 -7.90 8.15 -24.79
C GLY A 194 -7.32 8.14 -23.37
N VAL A 195 -8.10 7.75 -22.36
CA VAL A 195 -7.64 7.70 -20.96
C VAL A 195 -6.62 6.57 -20.84
N ASP A 196 -5.58 6.73 -20.02
CA ASP A 196 -4.62 5.66 -19.74
C ASP A 196 -5.12 4.75 -18.60
N PRO A 197 -4.77 3.44 -18.57
CA PRO A 197 -5.11 2.55 -17.46
C PRO A 197 -4.68 3.09 -16.08
N LYS A 198 -3.53 3.78 -16.02
CA LYS A 198 -3.05 4.42 -14.80
C LYS A 198 -3.96 5.56 -14.32
N GLN A 199 -4.50 6.34 -15.25
CA GLN A 199 -5.42 7.44 -14.95
C GLN A 199 -6.76 6.90 -14.47
N ILE A 200 -7.26 5.81 -15.07
CA ILE A 200 -8.47 5.13 -14.59
C ILE A 200 -8.29 4.71 -13.13
N VAL A 201 -7.18 4.03 -12.81
CA VAL A 201 -6.88 3.59 -11.44
C VAL A 201 -6.77 4.78 -10.48
N GLU A 202 -6.21 5.90 -10.92
CA GLU A 202 -6.13 7.14 -10.13
C GLU A 202 -7.53 7.66 -9.78
N ILE A 203 -8.36 7.90 -10.78
CA ILE A 203 -9.71 8.47 -10.63
C ILE A 203 -10.58 7.53 -9.79
N SER A 204 -10.56 6.23 -10.09
CA SER A 204 -11.33 5.24 -9.35
C SER A 204 -10.88 5.11 -7.90
N SER A 205 -9.57 5.25 -7.62
CA SER A 205 -9.08 5.20 -6.24
C SER A 205 -9.54 6.40 -5.41
N SER A 206 -9.63 7.58 -6.03
CA SER A 206 -10.20 8.77 -5.39
C SER A 206 -11.69 8.61 -5.11
N LEU A 207 -12.45 8.04 -6.06
CA LEU A 207 -13.87 7.72 -5.87
C LEU A 207 -14.08 6.67 -4.77
N LEU A 208 -13.23 5.64 -4.72
CA LEU A 208 -13.26 4.63 -3.66
C LEU A 208 -13.03 5.28 -2.29
N TYR A 209 -12.04 6.17 -2.18
CA TYR A 209 -11.79 6.87 -0.91
C TYR A 209 -12.99 7.71 -0.46
N LEU A 210 -13.64 8.42 -1.40
CA LEU A 210 -14.87 9.17 -1.10
C LEU A 210 -16.00 8.24 -0.65
N PHE A 211 -16.17 7.11 -1.31
CA PHE A 211 -17.15 6.09 -0.91
C PHE A 211 -16.87 5.56 0.51
N LEU A 212 -15.61 5.27 0.83
CA LEU A 212 -15.20 4.81 2.15
C LEU A 212 -15.43 5.87 3.24
N LEU A 213 -15.24 7.16 2.92
CA LEU A 213 -15.61 8.25 3.82
C LEU A 213 -17.10 8.23 4.15
N VAL A 214 -17.96 8.09 3.14
CA VAL A 214 -19.43 8.01 3.35
C VAL A 214 -19.78 6.77 4.19
N MET A 215 -19.17 5.62 3.92
CA MET A 215 -19.38 4.40 4.70
C MET A 215 -18.91 4.55 6.15
N LEU A 216 -17.81 5.26 6.39
CA LEU A 216 -17.34 5.57 7.74
C LEU A 216 -18.37 6.41 8.50
N PHE A 217 -18.91 7.46 7.88
CA PHE A 217 -19.99 8.26 8.47
C PHE A 217 -21.22 7.43 8.77
N PHE A 218 -21.62 6.56 7.84
CA PHE A 218 -22.73 5.65 8.04
C PHE A 218 -22.49 4.77 9.27
N VAL A 219 -21.38 4.04 9.33
CA VAL A 219 -21.03 3.16 10.46
C VAL A 219 -20.97 3.94 11.79
N TYR A 220 -20.36 5.14 11.78
CA TYR A 220 -20.28 6.03 12.94
C TYR A 220 -21.67 6.42 13.48
N THR A 221 -22.65 6.60 12.60
CA THR A 221 -24.02 6.98 12.98
C THR A 221 -24.72 5.85 13.75
N TYR A 222 -24.49 4.59 13.39
CA TYR A 222 -25.10 3.44 14.05
C TYR A 222 -24.33 2.98 15.28
N ILE A 223 -23.00 3.07 15.25
CA ILE A 223 -22.11 2.61 16.31
C ILE A 223 -21.15 3.77 16.61
N PRO A 224 -21.51 4.67 17.52
CA PRO A 224 -20.65 5.80 17.84
C PRO A 224 -19.39 5.30 18.55
N PHE A 225 -18.24 5.77 18.08
CA PHE A 225 -16.95 5.57 18.71
C PHE A 225 -16.24 6.93 18.87
N PRO A 226 -15.15 7.03 19.64
CA PRO A 226 -14.47 8.30 19.84
C PRO A 226 -14.03 8.95 18.52
N ILE A 227 -14.17 10.27 18.41
CA ILE A 227 -13.90 10.99 17.15
C ILE A 227 -12.45 10.83 16.66
N HIS A 228 -11.49 10.70 17.58
CA HIS A 228 -10.09 10.44 17.25
C HIS A 228 -9.89 9.09 16.54
N ASN A 229 -10.72 8.08 16.87
CA ASN A 229 -10.71 6.79 16.18
C ASN A 229 -11.29 6.92 14.76
N ALA A 230 -12.31 7.76 14.55
CA ALA A 230 -12.83 8.04 13.20
C ALA A 230 -11.79 8.67 12.30
N ILE A 231 -11.06 9.65 12.84
CA ILE A 231 -9.96 10.31 12.13
C ILE A 231 -8.87 9.29 11.79
N LEU A 232 -8.51 8.41 12.73
CA LEU A 232 -7.52 7.35 12.50
C LEU A 232 -7.97 6.36 11.41
N LEU A 233 -9.24 5.91 11.44
CA LEU A 233 -9.83 5.05 10.42
C LEU A 233 -9.79 5.73 9.05
N LEU A 234 -10.09 7.02 8.98
CA LEU A 234 -10.06 7.79 7.74
C LEU A 234 -8.64 7.89 7.15
N PHE A 235 -7.65 8.25 7.96
CA PHE A 235 -6.25 8.28 7.52
C PHE A 235 -5.74 6.90 7.12
N GLY A 236 -6.07 5.87 7.89
CA GLY A 236 -5.78 4.48 7.54
C GLY A 236 -6.39 4.12 6.19
N SER A 237 -7.62 4.54 5.93
CA SER A 237 -8.35 4.20 4.70
C SER A 237 -7.66 4.82 3.50
N ARG A 238 -7.21 6.07 3.62
CA ARG A 238 -6.41 6.74 2.59
C ARG A 238 -5.13 5.97 2.27
N ILE A 239 -4.42 5.50 3.30
CA ILE A 239 -3.17 4.75 3.11
C ILE A 239 -3.41 3.42 2.41
N VAL A 240 -4.45 2.69 2.80
CA VAL A 240 -4.73 1.39 2.20
C VAL A 240 -5.26 1.55 0.78
N VAL A 241 -6.08 2.57 0.47
CA VAL A 241 -6.47 2.89 -0.91
C VAL A 241 -5.23 3.12 -1.78
N ALA A 242 -4.27 3.91 -1.29
CA ALA A 242 -3.00 4.12 -1.98
C ALA A 242 -2.18 2.81 -2.14
N ALA A 243 -2.21 1.94 -1.13
CA ALA A 243 -1.54 0.64 -1.16
C ALA A 243 -2.19 -0.33 -2.16
N VAL A 244 -3.52 -0.42 -2.21
CA VAL A 244 -4.25 -1.27 -3.16
C VAL A 244 -4.01 -0.79 -4.59
N LYS A 245 -4.07 0.52 -4.83
CA LYS A 245 -3.64 1.09 -6.11
C LYS A 245 -2.19 0.73 -6.46
N GLY A 246 -1.29 0.87 -5.49
CA GLY A 246 0.12 0.50 -5.63
C GLY A 246 0.31 -0.97 -6.02
N TYR A 247 -0.43 -1.85 -5.35
CA TYR A 247 -0.46 -3.30 -5.57
C TYR A 247 -0.93 -3.62 -7.00
N LEU A 248 -2.09 -3.10 -7.41
CA LEU A 248 -2.65 -3.35 -8.74
C LEU A 248 -1.70 -2.91 -9.86
N ILE A 249 -1.11 -1.72 -9.73
CA ILE A 249 -0.17 -1.20 -10.73
C ILE A 249 1.13 -2.03 -10.75
N SER A 250 1.68 -2.38 -9.59
CA SER A 250 2.96 -3.09 -9.50
C SER A 250 2.83 -4.55 -9.96
N ALA A 251 1.72 -5.22 -9.60
CA ALA A 251 1.43 -6.58 -10.03
C ALA A 251 1.23 -6.68 -11.55
N ASN A 252 0.50 -5.72 -12.14
CA ASN A 252 0.34 -5.68 -13.60
C ASN A 252 1.65 -5.35 -14.33
N LYS A 253 2.49 -4.47 -13.77
CA LYS A 253 3.82 -4.19 -14.34
C LYS A 253 4.72 -5.43 -14.37
N LEU A 254 4.71 -6.24 -13.31
CA LEU A 254 5.48 -7.49 -13.29
C LEU A 254 5.05 -8.43 -14.41
N LEU A 255 3.73 -8.61 -14.56
CA LEU A 255 3.14 -9.47 -15.58
C LEU A 255 3.37 -8.94 -17.01
N GLU A 256 3.28 -7.62 -17.23
CA GLU A 256 3.56 -6.99 -18.52
C GLU A 256 5.04 -7.15 -18.92
N ASN A 257 5.97 -6.94 -17.98
CA ASN A 257 7.40 -7.09 -18.23
C ASN A 257 7.78 -8.55 -18.55
N ASP A 258 7.15 -9.50 -17.85
CA ASP A 258 7.34 -10.94 -18.10
C ASP A 258 6.81 -11.37 -19.47
N LYS A 259 5.57 -10.99 -19.82
CA LYS A 259 5.00 -11.25 -21.16
C LYS A 259 5.84 -10.64 -22.29
N ARG A 260 6.32 -9.41 -22.11
CA ARG A 260 7.20 -8.76 -23.11
C ARG A 260 8.50 -9.54 -23.29
N TYR A 261 9.05 -10.11 -22.23
CA TYR A 261 10.25 -10.94 -22.33
C TYR A 261 9.96 -12.25 -23.08
N ASN A 262 8.89 -12.96 -22.73
CA ASN A 262 8.54 -14.23 -23.39
C ASN A 262 8.23 -14.04 -24.88
N ASN A 263 7.50 -12.97 -25.23
CA ASN A 263 7.18 -12.64 -26.63
C ASN A 263 8.43 -12.24 -27.45
N LEU A 264 9.43 -11.60 -26.83
CA LEU A 264 10.69 -11.24 -27.51
C LEU A 264 11.60 -12.45 -27.74
N ASN A 265 11.42 -13.52 -26.96
CA ASN A 265 12.22 -14.74 -27.05
C ASN A 265 11.53 -15.87 -27.81
N GLY A 266 10.38 -15.62 -28.45
CA GLY A 266 9.74 -16.56 -29.37
C GLY A 266 9.24 -17.86 -28.72
N GLN A 267 8.74 -17.80 -27.48
CA GLN A 267 7.87 -18.84 -26.92
C GLN A 267 6.39 -18.50 -27.13
#